data_AF-A3WZM5-F1
#
_entry.id   AF-A3WZM5-F1
#
_cell.length_a   1.000
_cell.length_b   1.000
_cell.length_c   1.000
_cell.angle_alpha   90.00
_cell.angle_beta   90.00
_cell.angle_gamma   90.00
#
_symmetry.space_group_name_H-M   'P 1'
#
loop_
_entity.id
_entity.type
_entity.pdbx_description
1 polymer ?
#
loop_
_entity_poly.entity_id
_entity_poly.type
_entity_poly.pdbx_seq_one_letter_code
_entity_poly.pdbx_strand_id
1 'polypeptide(L)'
;MFKLFDRVKVNIATTGTGDVTFGSASSNAFVTPTEAGAGDGDTVRYLIVDGTDFEVGIGTIKSSVAEMERTTVKESKIGGTVGTTKLTLSGTAVLSLSASAADILVPVNNLSDLDDADTALDNLGGTTVGKALFTTTDAAAALNAIGGINSDFIAVNLVVNPEFQIDQFGDGVGISTADNGYFADVYRYIGEAIATTYALLPGGGVRFIGTTDKGGVFQVVESIKSVRLRDQDATLSATLSVTNARIGNVKMAIVEWTGTADATTSDPVSSWGADGTTPTLNANWSFVNTPANLNVTTTPTRYSVTGTVGSSINNLALLIWNDDKSYTAGDGFNVTDIDLHAGQERSYRPIDIAADMNKVLRYSEPLYSVVASCYNTTLGLVAATWQAKRTTPSLALVTAGALIGNGTSSTVTSIANPVGMGPTGGSWDMNVASGLTAGHARTWRNGVIAVTSRL
;
A
#
# COMPACT_ATOMS: atom_id res chain seq x y z
N MET A 1 -24.18 -35.15 -18.86
CA MET A 1 -24.66 -34.86 -17.49
C MET A 1 -25.96 -35.63 -17.29
N PHE A 2 -26.13 -36.31 -16.15
CA PHE A 2 -27.39 -37.00 -15.85
C PHE A 2 -28.51 -35.97 -15.64
N LYS A 3 -29.70 -36.26 -16.14
CA LYS A 3 -30.88 -35.42 -15.88
C LYS A 3 -31.58 -35.87 -14.60
N LEU A 4 -31.99 -34.89 -13.80
CA LEU A 4 -32.83 -35.09 -12.62
C LEU A 4 -34.26 -34.69 -12.96
N PHE A 5 -35.22 -35.52 -12.55
CA PHE A 5 -36.64 -35.32 -12.80
C PHE A 5 -37.39 -35.36 -11.48
N ASP A 6 -38.36 -34.46 -11.33
CA ASP A 6 -39.13 -34.35 -10.09
C ASP A 6 -40.16 -35.46 -9.97
N ARG A 7 -40.12 -36.18 -8.84
CA ARG A 7 -41.15 -37.14 -8.40
C ARG A 7 -41.51 -38.23 -9.41
N VAL A 8 -40.56 -38.70 -10.22
CA VAL A 8 -40.81 -39.82 -11.14
C VAL A 8 -40.79 -41.16 -10.40
N LYS A 9 -41.92 -41.88 -10.41
CA LYS A 9 -41.99 -43.25 -9.90
C LYS A 9 -43.12 -44.05 -10.57
N VAL A 10 -42.78 -45.11 -11.29
CA VAL A 10 -43.70 -45.89 -12.13
C VAL A 10 -43.66 -47.38 -11.81
N ASN A 11 -44.78 -48.06 -12.06
CA ASN A 11 -44.86 -49.52 -12.01
C ASN A 11 -44.21 -50.12 -13.26
N ILE A 12 -43.57 -51.29 -13.13
CA ILE A 12 -42.85 -51.96 -14.21
C ILE A 12 -43.42 -53.36 -14.41
N ALA A 13 -44.08 -53.58 -15.55
CA ALA A 13 -44.63 -54.88 -15.94
C ALA A 13 -43.62 -55.79 -16.66
N THR A 14 -42.44 -55.26 -16.99
CA THR A 14 -41.33 -56.01 -17.61
C THR A 14 -40.90 -57.18 -16.72
N THR A 15 -40.65 -58.33 -17.34
CA THR A 15 -40.04 -59.50 -16.70
C THR A 15 -38.63 -59.75 -17.25
N GLY A 16 -37.78 -60.42 -16.46
CA GLY A 16 -36.42 -60.76 -16.89
C GLY A 16 -35.40 -59.63 -16.68
N THR A 17 -34.28 -59.65 -17.42
CA THR A 17 -33.16 -58.72 -17.23
C THR A 17 -33.01 -57.66 -18.32
N GLY A 18 -34.01 -57.52 -19.20
CA GLY A 18 -33.96 -56.63 -20.36
C GLY A 18 -34.14 -55.15 -20.03
N ASP A 19 -34.51 -54.40 -21.05
CA ASP A 19 -34.95 -53.00 -20.94
C ASP A 19 -36.29 -52.93 -20.22
N VAL A 20 -36.51 -51.85 -19.49
CA VAL A 20 -37.75 -51.65 -18.75
C VAL A 20 -38.72 -50.84 -19.57
N THR A 21 -39.97 -51.28 -19.63
CA THR A 21 -41.08 -50.49 -20.17
C THR A 21 -41.74 -49.76 -19.02
N PHE A 22 -41.83 -48.43 -19.12
CA PHE A 22 -42.48 -47.62 -18.10
C PHE A 22 -43.99 -47.88 -18.10
N GLY A 23 -44.53 -48.27 -16.95
CA GLY A 23 -45.97 -48.38 -16.74
C GLY A 23 -46.58 -47.06 -16.24
N SER A 24 -47.76 -47.17 -15.64
CA SER A 24 -48.40 -46.03 -14.98
C SER A 24 -47.58 -45.54 -13.78
N ALA A 25 -47.79 -44.28 -13.40
CA ALA A 25 -47.32 -43.76 -12.12
C ALA A 25 -47.74 -44.71 -10.97
N SER A 26 -46.82 -44.98 -10.05
CA SER A 26 -47.02 -45.94 -8.96
C SER A 26 -48.15 -45.53 -8.00
N SER A 27 -48.46 -44.23 -7.94
CA SER A 27 -49.64 -43.66 -7.29
C SER A 27 -49.84 -42.21 -7.77
N ASN A 28 -50.96 -41.58 -7.39
CA ASN A 28 -51.25 -40.17 -7.68
C ASN A 28 -50.24 -39.17 -7.07
N ALA A 29 -49.33 -39.62 -6.21
CA ALA A 29 -48.27 -38.79 -5.63
C ALA A 29 -47.03 -38.67 -6.54
N PHE A 30 -46.99 -39.39 -7.67
CA PHE A 30 -45.83 -39.45 -8.58
C PHE A 30 -46.26 -39.20 -10.02
N VAL A 31 -45.28 -38.86 -10.85
CA VAL A 31 -45.44 -38.66 -12.30
C VAL A 31 -44.69 -39.75 -13.08
N THR A 32 -45.10 -39.96 -14.32
CA THR A 32 -44.36 -40.75 -15.31
C THR A 32 -43.18 -39.95 -15.89
N PRO A 33 -42.19 -40.60 -16.51
CA PRO A 33 -41.10 -39.90 -17.20
C PRO A 33 -41.59 -38.90 -18.26
N THR A 34 -42.64 -39.25 -19.03
CA THR A 34 -43.24 -38.35 -20.01
C THR A 34 -43.85 -37.11 -19.37
N GLU A 35 -44.62 -37.28 -18.29
CA GLU A 35 -45.22 -36.16 -17.55
C GLU A 35 -44.18 -35.26 -16.88
N ALA A 36 -43.03 -35.83 -16.49
CA ALA A 36 -41.89 -35.07 -15.99
C ALA A 36 -41.06 -34.35 -17.09
N GLY A 37 -41.45 -34.51 -18.36
CA GLY A 37 -40.78 -33.87 -19.49
C GLY A 37 -39.49 -34.54 -19.93
N ALA A 38 -39.28 -35.83 -19.62
CA ALA A 38 -38.14 -36.58 -20.13
C ALA A 38 -38.22 -36.76 -21.65
N GLY A 39 -37.06 -36.88 -22.30
CA GLY A 39 -36.93 -37.16 -23.73
C GLY A 39 -36.08 -38.41 -24.02
N ASP A 40 -36.17 -38.91 -25.25
CA ASP A 40 -35.29 -39.99 -25.72
C ASP A 40 -33.82 -39.55 -25.71
N GLY A 41 -32.94 -40.46 -25.30
CA GLY A 41 -31.51 -40.21 -25.11
C GLY A 41 -31.15 -39.64 -23.75
N ASP A 42 -32.13 -39.26 -22.91
CA ASP A 42 -31.85 -38.77 -21.58
C ASP A 42 -31.22 -39.88 -20.72
N THR A 43 -30.06 -39.57 -20.15
CA THR A 43 -29.37 -40.44 -19.20
C THR A 43 -29.78 -40.08 -17.78
N VAL A 44 -30.24 -41.07 -17.03
CA VAL A 44 -30.85 -40.89 -15.70
C VAL A 44 -30.29 -41.87 -14.71
N ARG A 45 -30.29 -41.49 -13.43
CA ARG A 45 -30.10 -42.44 -12.33
C ARG A 45 -31.45 -43.00 -11.89
N TYR A 46 -31.52 -44.32 -11.79
CA TYR A 46 -32.73 -45.03 -11.41
C TYR A 46 -32.49 -45.90 -10.17
N LEU A 47 -33.57 -46.16 -9.46
CA LEU A 47 -33.71 -47.20 -8.45
C LEU A 47 -34.88 -48.09 -8.87
N ILE A 48 -34.63 -49.39 -9.00
CA ILE A 48 -35.68 -50.41 -9.13
C ILE A 48 -35.75 -51.19 -7.83
N VAL A 49 -36.97 -51.40 -7.34
CA VAL A 49 -37.28 -52.29 -6.21
C VAL A 49 -38.27 -53.34 -6.68
N ASP A 50 -37.95 -54.61 -6.46
CA ASP A 50 -38.81 -55.75 -6.75
C ASP A 50 -38.86 -56.68 -5.53
N GLY A 51 -40.01 -56.73 -4.86
CA GLY A 51 -40.12 -57.38 -3.55
C GLY A 51 -39.18 -56.75 -2.52
N THR A 52 -38.22 -57.54 -2.03
CA THR A 52 -37.19 -57.10 -1.07
C THR A 52 -35.83 -56.81 -1.70
N ASP A 53 -35.71 -57.05 -3.01
CA ASP A 53 -34.47 -56.85 -3.75
C ASP A 53 -34.48 -55.49 -4.45
N PHE A 54 -33.30 -54.93 -4.67
CA PHE A 54 -33.17 -53.65 -5.35
C PHE A 54 -31.96 -53.59 -6.26
N GLU A 55 -32.00 -52.65 -7.20
CA GLU A 55 -30.83 -52.19 -7.93
C GLU A 55 -30.88 -50.67 -8.15
N VAL A 56 -29.71 -50.04 -8.11
CA VAL A 56 -29.48 -48.65 -8.49
C VAL A 56 -28.54 -48.64 -9.68
N GLY A 57 -28.86 -47.83 -10.69
CA GLY A 57 -28.08 -47.81 -11.92
C GLY A 57 -28.24 -46.54 -12.73
N ILE A 58 -27.58 -46.55 -13.89
CA ILE A 58 -27.68 -45.56 -14.95
C ILE A 58 -28.50 -46.19 -16.07
N GLY A 59 -29.52 -45.48 -16.52
CA GLY A 59 -30.33 -45.88 -17.67
C GLY A 59 -30.41 -44.79 -18.72
N THR A 60 -30.74 -45.21 -19.94
CA THR A 60 -30.98 -44.31 -21.08
C THR A 60 -32.42 -44.45 -21.52
N ILE A 61 -33.19 -43.35 -21.46
CA ILE A 61 -34.60 -43.30 -21.89
C ILE A 61 -34.66 -43.41 -23.42
N LYS A 62 -35.63 -44.16 -23.94
CA LYS A 62 -35.80 -44.41 -25.38
C LYS A 62 -37.25 -44.75 -25.75
N SER A 63 -37.45 -45.02 -27.04
CA SER A 63 -38.71 -45.49 -27.60
C SER A 63 -39.87 -44.52 -27.34
N SER A 64 -39.66 -43.23 -27.63
CA SER A 64 -40.61 -42.14 -27.33
C SER A 64 -40.99 -42.07 -25.84
N VAL A 65 -39.97 -42.16 -24.97
CA VAL A 65 -40.10 -42.10 -23.51
C VAL A 65 -40.93 -43.26 -22.92
N ALA A 66 -41.15 -44.33 -23.68
CA ALA A 66 -41.89 -45.50 -23.23
C ALA A 66 -41.00 -46.53 -22.52
N GLU A 67 -39.68 -46.51 -22.78
CA GLU A 67 -38.74 -47.50 -22.28
C GLU A 67 -37.46 -46.86 -21.75
N MET A 68 -36.73 -47.62 -20.94
CA MET A 68 -35.38 -47.28 -20.53
C MET A 68 -34.47 -48.50 -20.63
N GLU A 69 -33.35 -48.33 -21.31
CA GLU A 69 -32.26 -49.29 -21.28
C GLU A 69 -31.54 -49.20 -19.94
N ARG A 70 -31.34 -50.35 -19.30
CA ARG A 70 -30.54 -50.45 -18.07
C ARG A 70 -29.06 -50.54 -18.43
N THR A 71 -28.44 -49.41 -18.73
CA THR A 71 -27.08 -49.33 -19.28
C THR A 71 -26.00 -49.82 -18.32
N THR A 72 -26.08 -49.45 -17.04
CA THR A 72 -25.08 -49.86 -16.02
C THR A 72 -25.72 -49.98 -14.65
N VAL A 73 -25.55 -51.11 -13.97
CA VAL A 73 -25.93 -51.25 -12.56
C VAL A 73 -24.74 -50.86 -11.70
N LYS A 74 -24.97 -49.94 -10.76
CA LYS A 74 -23.94 -49.43 -9.84
C LYS A 74 -23.94 -50.17 -8.52
N GLU A 75 -25.11 -50.57 -8.05
CA GLU A 75 -25.28 -51.35 -6.84
C GLU A 75 -26.56 -52.15 -6.94
N SER A 76 -26.55 -53.39 -6.47
CA SER A 76 -27.75 -54.19 -6.29
C SER A 76 -27.65 -55.03 -5.03
N LYS A 77 -28.81 -55.39 -4.48
CA LYS A 77 -28.91 -56.39 -3.42
C LYS A 77 -30.00 -57.38 -3.81
N ILE A 78 -29.57 -58.58 -4.19
CA ILE A 78 -30.43 -59.64 -4.74
C ILE A 78 -30.35 -60.85 -3.84
N GLY A 79 -31.48 -61.30 -3.29
CA GLY A 79 -31.52 -62.39 -2.31
C GLY A 79 -30.64 -62.11 -1.08
N GLY A 80 -30.49 -60.84 -0.69
CA GLY A 80 -29.62 -60.41 0.41
C GLY A 80 -28.12 -60.26 0.06
N THR A 81 -27.69 -60.61 -1.14
CA THR A 81 -26.28 -60.49 -1.58
C THR A 81 -26.04 -59.19 -2.32
N VAL A 82 -25.05 -58.40 -1.89
CA VAL A 82 -24.65 -57.14 -2.54
C VAL A 82 -23.83 -57.42 -3.79
N GLY A 83 -24.07 -56.68 -4.87
CA GLY A 83 -23.34 -56.81 -6.13
C GLY A 83 -23.59 -55.65 -7.10
N THR A 84 -23.31 -55.89 -8.38
CA THR A 84 -23.48 -54.94 -9.49
C THR A 84 -24.22 -55.58 -10.67
N THR A 85 -24.97 -56.65 -10.41
CA THR A 85 -25.69 -57.40 -11.44
C THR A 85 -27.12 -56.88 -11.57
N LYS A 86 -27.61 -56.89 -12.80
CA LYS A 86 -29.00 -56.63 -13.17
C LYS A 86 -29.97 -57.52 -12.39
N LEU A 87 -30.94 -56.90 -11.73
CA LEU A 87 -32.09 -57.56 -11.12
C LEU A 87 -32.94 -58.23 -12.20
N THR A 88 -33.40 -59.45 -11.93
CA THR A 88 -34.37 -60.15 -12.77
C THR A 88 -35.77 -59.75 -12.31
N LEU A 89 -36.50 -59.02 -13.16
CA LEU A 89 -37.78 -58.42 -12.81
C LEU A 89 -38.92 -59.45 -12.84
N SER A 90 -39.82 -59.34 -11.88
CA SER A 90 -40.99 -60.20 -11.67
C SER A 90 -42.22 -59.77 -12.47
N GLY A 91 -42.20 -58.56 -13.04
CA GLY A 91 -43.37 -57.91 -13.63
C GLY A 91 -44.22 -57.12 -12.62
N THR A 92 -43.75 -56.98 -11.38
CA THR A 92 -44.41 -56.17 -10.33
C THR A 92 -43.48 -55.13 -9.70
N ALA A 93 -42.29 -54.93 -10.28
CA ALA A 93 -41.30 -54.01 -9.78
C ALA A 93 -41.77 -52.54 -9.85
N VAL A 94 -41.14 -51.68 -9.05
CA VAL A 94 -41.34 -50.23 -9.11
C VAL A 94 -40.02 -49.55 -9.39
N LEU A 95 -40.02 -48.64 -10.35
CA LEU A 95 -38.87 -47.82 -10.72
C LEU A 95 -39.09 -46.38 -10.27
N SER A 96 -38.08 -45.77 -9.67
CA SER A 96 -38.01 -44.32 -9.45
C SER A 96 -36.76 -43.74 -10.08
N LEU A 97 -36.86 -42.53 -10.63
CA LEU A 97 -35.68 -41.74 -10.99
C LEU A 97 -35.24 -40.97 -9.75
N SER A 98 -33.99 -41.13 -9.34
CA SER A 98 -33.50 -40.60 -8.07
C SER A 98 -32.05 -40.17 -8.18
N ALA A 99 -31.72 -39.06 -7.51
CA ALA A 99 -30.35 -38.61 -7.36
C ALA A 99 -29.57 -39.57 -6.44
N SER A 100 -28.31 -39.84 -6.78
CA SER A 100 -27.36 -40.48 -5.85
C SER A 100 -26.52 -39.43 -5.12
N ALA A 101 -25.76 -39.84 -4.10
CA ALA A 101 -24.81 -38.95 -3.44
C ALA A 101 -23.83 -38.29 -4.43
N ALA A 102 -23.48 -38.98 -5.52
CA ALA A 102 -22.61 -38.45 -6.56
C ALA A 102 -23.31 -37.47 -7.53
N ASP A 103 -24.62 -37.21 -7.40
CA ASP A 103 -25.30 -36.11 -8.10
C ASP A 103 -25.37 -34.83 -7.25
N ILE A 104 -25.03 -34.92 -5.96
CA ILE A 104 -25.15 -33.81 -5.02
C ILE A 104 -23.75 -33.21 -4.84
N LEU A 105 -23.62 -31.92 -5.18
CA LEU A 105 -22.40 -31.14 -4.93
C LEU A 105 -22.05 -31.15 -3.43
N VAL A 106 -20.80 -31.47 -3.09
CA VAL A 106 -20.26 -31.39 -1.73
C VAL A 106 -19.21 -30.27 -1.66
N PRO A 107 -19.57 -29.03 -1.27
CA PRO A 107 -18.72 -27.85 -1.42
C PRO A 107 -17.52 -27.77 -0.44
N VAL A 108 -17.11 -28.87 0.20
CA VAL A 108 -16.14 -28.86 1.32
C VAL A 108 -14.69 -28.61 0.91
N ASN A 109 -14.38 -28.67 -0.38
CA ASN A 109 -13.02 -28.57 -0.93
C ASN A 109 -12.92 -27.46 -2.00
N ASN A 110 -13.80 -26.47 -1.96
CA ASN A 110 -13.89 -25.42 -2.97
C ASN A 110 -14.01 -26.00 -4.40
N LEU A 111 -14.82 -27.05 -4.55
CA LEU A 111 -15.14 -27.69 -5.82
C LEU A 111 -13.92 -28.31 -6.53
N SER A 112 -12.80 -28.51 -5.82
CA SER A 112 -11.56 -29.08 -6.39
C SER A 112 -11.68 -30.55 -6.78
N ASP A 113 -12.79 -31.21 -6.44
CA ASP A 113 -13.17 -32.56 -6.85
C ASP A 113 -13.92 -32.59 -8.18
N LEU A 114 -14.30 -31.43 -8.73
CA LEU A 114 -14.91 -31.32 -10.05
C LEU A 114 -13.82 -31.08 -11.10
N ASP A 115 -13.87 -31.84 -12.19
CA ASP A 115 -12.99 -31.66 -13.35
C ASP A 115 -13.14 -30.26 -14.00
N ASP A 116 -14.25 -29.56 -13.73
CA ASP A 116 -14.65 -28.26 -14.26
C ASP A 116 -14.97 -27.22 -13.16
N ALA A 117 -14.19 -27.24 -12.07
CA ALA A 117 -14.34 -26.33 -10.94
C ALA A 117 -14.52 -24.84 -11.32
N ASP A 118 -13.81 -24.37 -12.35
CA ASP A 118 -13.88 -22.97 -12.82
C ASP A 118 -15.27 -22.61 -13.38
N THR A 119 -15.86 -23.50 -14.19
CA THR A 119 -17.22 -23.34 -14.72
C THR A 119 -18.28 -23.48 -13.63
N ALA A 120 -18.04 -24.34 -12.64
CA ALA A 120 -18.94 -24.48 -11.49
C ALA A 120 -18.96 -23.19 -10.64
N LEU A 121 -17.81 -22.53 -10.46
CA LEU A 121 -17.74 -21.23 -9.78
C LEU A 121 -18.43 -20.11 -10.58
N ASP A 122 -18.36 -20.14 -11.91
CA ASP A 122 -19.10 -19.20 -12.77
C ASP A 122 -20.62 -19.35 -12.58
N ASN A 123 -21.12 -20.59 -12.51
CA ASN A 123 -22.54 -20.89 -12.31
C ASN A 123 -23.06 -20.46 -10.92
N LEU A 124 -22.18 -20.39 -9.92
CA LEU A 124 -22.49 -19.83 -8.60
C LEU A 124 -22.44 -18.29 -8.58
N GLY A 125 -22.17 -17.64 -9.72
CA GLY A 125 -22.06 -16.19 -9.84
C GLY A 125 -20.69 -15.63 -9.44
N GLY A 126 -19.65 -16.47 -9.41
CA GLY A 126 -18.29 -16.05 -9.13
C GLY A 126 -17.76 -15.10 -10.20
N THR A 127 -17.38 -13.89 -9.81
CA THR A 127 -16.60 -12.98 -10.66
C THR A 127 -15.14 -13.41 -10.66
N THR A 128 -14.30 -12.89 -11.57
CA THR A 128 -12.85 -13.17 -11.59
C THR A 128 -12.20 -13.01 -10.21
N VAL A 129 -12.53 -11.93 -9.49
CA VAL A 129 -12.03 -11.67 -8.13
C VAL A 129 -12.65 -12.62 -7.11
N GLY A 130 -13.95 -12.90 -7.22
CA GLY A 130 -14.64 -13.84 -6.33
C GLY A 130 -14.04 -15.24 -6.40
N LYS A 131 -13.77 -15.74 -7.61
CA LYS A 131 -13.12 -17.05 -7.83
C LYS A 131 -11.74 -17.12 -7.19
N ALA A 132 -10.93 -16.08 -7.37
CA ALA A 132 -9.62 -15.98 -6.74
C ALA A 132 -9.74 -16.00 -5.20
N LEU A 133 -10.68 -15.26 -4.61
CA LEU A 133 -10.87 -15.25 -3.16
C LEU A 133 -11.30 -16.61 -2.61
N PHE A 134 -12.25 -17.29 -3.25
CA PHE A 134 -12.75 -18.60 -2.81
C PHE A 134 -11.68 -19.71 -2.88
N THR A 135 -10.69 -19.57 -3.77
CA THR A 135 -9.63 -20.55 -3.99
C THR A 135 -8.37 -20.32 -3.17
N THR A 136 -8.23 -19.15 -2.52
CA THR A 136 -7.02 -18.83 -1.75
C THR A 136 -6.89 -19.67 -0.47
N THR A 137 -5.67 -20.07 -0.15
CA THR A 137 -5.36 -20.95 1.00
C THR A 137 -4.85 -20.18 2.22
N ASP A 138 -4.52 -18.89 2.06
CA ASP A 138 -4.02 -18.04 3.13
C ASP A 138 -4.47 -16.57 2.98
N ALA A 139 -4.30 -15.80 4.06
CA ALA A 139 -4.74 -14.42 4.14
C ALA A 139 -3.96 -13.46 3.21
N ALA A 140 -2.71 -13.77 2.87
CA ALA A 140 -1.90 -12.93 2.00
C ALA A 140 -2.34 -13.09 0.53
N ALA A 141 -2.59 -14.34 0.11
CA ALA A 141 -3.16 -14.65 -1.20
C ALA A 141 -4.57 -14.05 -1.35
N ALA A 142 -5.40 -14.12 -0.30
CA ALA A 142 -6.73 -13.49 -0.29
C ALA A 142 -6.65 -11.96 -0.47
N LEU A 143 -5.67 -11.31 0.19
CA LEU A 143 -5.43 -9.87 0.06
C LEU A 143 -4.97 -9.51 -1.37
N ASN A 144 -4.11 -10.32 -1.98
CA ASN A 144 -3.70 -10.13 -3.37
C ASN A 144 -4.87 -10.29 -4.34
N ALA A 145 -5.75 -11.27 -4.12
CA ALA A 145 -6.93 -11.54 -4.95
C ALA A 145 -7.91 -10.36 -4.99
N ILE A 146 -8.06 -9.62 -3.89
CA ILE A 146 -8.89 -8.41 -3.84
C ILE A 146 -8.18 -7.15 -4.37
N GLY A 147 -6.97 -7.29 -4.93
CA GLY A 147 -6.18 -6.18 -5.48
C GLY A 147 -5.36 -5.46 -4.42
N GLY A 148 -4.70 -6.22 -3.53
CA GLY A 148 -3.95 -5.76 -2.36
C GLY A 148 -2.88 -4.70 -2.61
N ILE A 149 -3.31 -3.46 -2.77
CA ILE A 149 -2.84 -2.24 -2.13
C ILE A 149 -4.10 -1.35 -2.08
N ASN A 150 -4.45 -0.77 -0.93
CA ASN A 150 -5.48 0.28 -0.89
C ASN A 150 -5.20 1.25 -2.06
N SER A 151 -6.14 1.43 -2.99
CA SER A 151 -5.97 2.33 -4.14
C SER A 151 -5.52 3.74 -3.73
N ASP A 152 -5.82 4.11 -2.48
CA ASP A 152 -5.37 5.32 -1.80
C ASP A 152 -3.85 5.40 -1.59
N PHE A 153 -3.13 4.29 -1.43
CA PHE A 153 -1.67 4.28 -1.22
C PHE A 153 -0.89 4.36 -2.54
N ILE A 154 -1.38 3.74 -3.62
CA ILE A 154 -0.83 3.96 -4.97
C ILE A 154 -1.07 5.42 -5.42
N ALA A 155 -2.13 6.07 -4.89
CA ALA A 155 -2.55 7.41 -5.28
C ALA A 155 -1.86 8.58 -4.55
N VAL A 156 -1.09 8.34 -3.47
CA VAL A 156 -0.54 9.42 -2.62
C VAL A 156 0.94 9.65 -2.90
N ASN A 157 1.33 10.91 -3.02
CA ASN A 157 2.73 11.34 -3.00
C ASN A 157 3.28 11.25 -1.57
N LEU A 158 4.35 10.48 -1.40
CA LEU A 158 4.99 10.23 -0.10
C LEU A 158 5.88 11.38 0.35
N VAL A 159 6.35 12.19 -0.60
CA VAL A 159 7.16 13.39 -0.39
C VAL A 159 6.33 14.46 0.32
N VAL A 160 7.00 15.22 1.17
CA VAL A 160 6.45 16.38 1.88
C VAL A 160 7.04 17.64 1.26
N ASN A 161 6.24 18.68 1.06
CA ASN A 161 6.70 19.92 0.43
C ASN A 161 7.31 19.72 -0.98
N PRO A 162 6.63 19.02 -1.91
CA PRO A 162 7.20 18.61 -3.21
C PRO A 162 7.56 19.77 -4.15
N GLU A 163 7.00 20.95 -3.92
CA GLU A 163 7.20 22.17 -4.70
C GLU A 163 8.00 23.24 -3.95
N PHE A 164 8.52 22.93 -2.75
CA PHE A 164 9.25 23.86 -1.89
C PHE A 164 8.43 25.11 -1.50
N GLN A 165 7.11 24.94 -1.41
CA GLN A 165 6.16 26.01 -1.13
C GLN A 165 6.19 26.49 0.32
N ILE A 166 6.62 25.61 1.22
CA ILE A 166 6.59 25.83 2.67
C ILE A 166 8.02 25.98 3.18
N ASP A 167 8.29 27.14 3.76
CA ASP A 167 9.55 27.45 4.44
C ASP A 167 9.23 28.37 5.63
N GLN A 168 8.96 27.75 6.77
CA GLN A 168 8.42 28.42 7.94
C GLN A 168 9.48 29.17 8.76
N PHE A 169 10.75 28.75 8.67
CA PHE A 169 11.85 29.44 9.35
C PHE A 169 12.46 30.55 8.49
N GLY A 170 11.98 30.72 7.26
CA GLY A 170 12.38 31.80 6.39
C GLY A 170 13.83 31.63 5.96
N ASP A 171 14.20 30.38 5.64
CA ASP A 171 15.48 30.09 5.04
C ASP A 171 15.61 30.79 3.66
N GLY A 172 14.52 31.27 3.09
CA GLY A 172 14.51 32.24 2.00
C GLY A 172 15.20 31.78 0.72
N VAL A 173 15.35 32.73 -0.20
CA VAL A 173 16.06 32.50 -1.47
C VAL A 173 17.54 32.75 -1.23
N GLY A 174 18.35 31.71 -1.40
CA GLY A 174 19.79 31.85 -1.48
C GLY A 174 20.52 31.73 -0.14
N ILE A 175 20.07 30.84 0.74
CA ILE A 175 20.81 30.53 1.97
C ILE A 175 21.93 29.52 1.71
N SER A 176 23.07 29.77 2.36
CA SER A 176 24.15 28.81 2.46
C SER A 176 23.77 27.69 3.42
N THR A 177 23.55 26.51 2.86
CA THR A 177 23.21 25.29 3.60
C THR A 177 24.43 24.40 3.60
N ALA A 178 24.91 24.08 4.81
CA ALA A 178 26.00 23.13 4.99
C ALA A 178 25.57 21.73 4.56
N ASP A 179 26.54 20.88 4.28
CA ASP A 179 26.28 19.47 4.06
C ASP A 179 25.49 18.86 5.22
N ASN A 180 24.52 18.00 4.88
CA ASN A 180 23.52 17.41 5.74
C ASN A 180 22.63 18.43 6.50
N GLY A 181 22.69 19.71 6.13
CA GLY A 181 21.86 20.78 6.68
C GLY A 181 20.46 20.76 6.08
N TYR A 182 19.46 21.07 6.91
CA TYR A 182 18.08 21.17 6.44
C TYR A 182 17.81 22.51 5.76
N PHE A 183 16.95 22.49 4.76
CA PHE A 183 16.35 23.65 4.10
C PHE A 183 14.90 23.33 3.71
N ALA A 184 14.06 24.36 3.49
CA ALA A 184 12.65 24.19 3.15
C ALA A 184 11.93 23.22 4.12
N ASP A 185 12.28 23.37 5.40
CA ASP A 185 11.81 22.64 6.58
C ASP A 185 12.05 21.14 6.69
N VAL A 186 12.07 20.41 5.57
CA VAL A 186 12.05 18.94 5.55
C VAL A 186 13.11 18.32 4.63
N TYR A 187 13.71 19.10 3.74
CA TYR A 187 14.77 18.63 2.86
C TYR A 187 16.13 18.85 3.50
N ARG A 188 17.09 18.01 3.12
CA ARG A 188 18.51 18.19 3.39
C ARG A 188 19.26 18.47 2.11
N TYR A 189 20.23 19.36 2.19
CA TYR A 189 21.28 19.43 1.18
C TYR A 189 22.35 18.39 1.52
N ILE A 190 22.73 17.57 0.55
CA ILE A 190 23.81 16.58 0.68
C ILE A 190 24.87 16.93 -0.36
N GLY A 191 26.13 17.10 0.03
CA GLY A 191 27.16 17.51 -0.92
C GLY A 191 28.60 17.54 -0.37
N GLU A 192 29.56 17.69 -1.26
CA GLU A 192 31.00 17.72 -0.91
C GLU A 192 31.44 19.00 -0.18
N ALA A 193 30.63 20.05 -0.27
CA ALA A 193 30.89 21.36 0.31
C ALA A 193 29.57 22.09 0.59
N ILE A 194 29.63 23.27 1.20
CA ILE A 194 28.45 24.13 1.39
C ILE A 194 27.92 24.57 0.02
N ALA A 195 26.60 24.54 -0.16
CA ALA A 195 25.93 25.10 -1.33
C ALA A 195 24.93 26.18 -0.94
N THR A 196 24.54 26.98 -1.92
CA THR A 196 23.43 27.91 -1.78
C THR A 196 22.15 27.19 -2.20
N THR A 197 21.25 26.90 -1.25
CA THR A 197 19.92 26.36 -1.53
C THR A 197 18.90 27.48 -1.63
N TYR A 198 17.84 27.26 -2.39
CA TYR A 198 16.71 28.18 -2.43
C TYR A 198 15.40 27.40 -2.56
N ALA A 199 14.38 27.92 -1.88
CA ALA A 199 12.99 27.57 -2.05
C ALA A 199 12.28 28.78 -2.66
N LEU A 200 11.89 28.70 -3.93
CA LEU A 200 11.00 29.67 -4.56
C LEU A 200 9.60 29.06 -4.65
N LEU A 201 8.60 29.92 -4.65
CA LEU A 201 7.22 29.51 -4.85
C LEU A 201 6.82 29.79 -6.32
N PRO A 202 6.51 28.77 -7.14
CA PRO A 202 6.81 27.33 -7.01
C PRO A 202 8.20 26.95 -7.56
N GLY A 203 8.90 26.06 -6.85
CA GLY A 203 10.16 25.44 -7.27
C GLY A 203 11.38 25.76 -6.39
N GLY A 204 12.16 24.74 -6.05
CA GLY A 204 13.41 24.88 -5.31
C GLY A 204 14.63 24.64 -6.18
N GLY A 205 15.81 24.72 -5.57
CA GLY A 205 17.03 24.31 -6.24
C GLY A 205 18.28 24.42 -5.41
N VAL A 206 19.34 23.88 -5.98
CA VAL A 206 20.70 23.94 -5.45
C VAL A 206 21.53 24.75 -6.41
N ARG A 207 22.20 25.78 -5.89
CA ARG A 207 23.21 26.57 -6.58
C ARG A 207 24.55 26.34 -5.90
N PHE A 208 25.52 25.87 -6.67
CA PHE A 208 26.83 25.54 -6.13
C PHE A 208 27.70 26.78 -5.97
N ILE A 209 28.51 26.79 -4.92
CA ILE A 209 29.42 27.91 -4.61
C ILE A 209 30.83 27.63 -5.13
N GLY A 210 31.29 26.37 -5.13
CA GLY A 210 32.55 25.95 -5.76
C GLY A 210 32.36 25.51 -7.21
N THR A 211 33.45 25.08 -7.85
CA THR A 211 33.49 24.64 -9.26
C THR A 211 33.85 23.17 -9.40
N THR A 212 33.78 22.38 -8.31
CA THR A 212 34.21 20.97 -8.27
C THR A 212 33.35 20.13 -7.34
N ASP A 213 32.21 20.66 -6.90
CA ASP A 213 31.40 20.08 -5.84
C ASP A 213 30.24 19.30 -6.42
N LYS A 214 30.07 18.08 -5.95
CA LYS A 214 28.83 17.34 -6.16
C LYS A 214 27.87 17.61 -5.01
N GLY A 215 26.59 17.47 -5.31
CA GLY A 215 25.57 17.58 -4.28
C GLY A 215 24.17 17.76 -4.82
N GLY A 216 23.21 17.76 -3.91
CA GLY A 216 21.82 17.81 -4.28
C GLY A 216 20.85 17.80 -3.12
N VAL A 217 19.62 17.44 -3.44
CA VAL A 217 18.48 17.45 -2.51
C VAL A 217 18.16 16.04 -2.03
N PHE A 218 17.89 15.93 -0.74
CA PHE A 218 17.57 14.68 -0.07
C PHE A 218 16.38 14.85 0.87
N GLN A 219 15.47 13.87 0.89
CA GLN A 219 14.40 13.82 1.88
C GLN A 219 14.11 12.37 2.24
N VAL A 220 14.06 12.09 3.54
CA VAL A 220 13.66 10.78 4.07
C VAL A 220 12.15 10.73 4.27
N VAL A 221 11.55 9.63 3.85
CA VAL A 221 10.15 9.26 4.10
C VAL A 221 10.08 8.40 5.35
N GLU A 222 9.13 8.71 6.23
CA GLU A 222 8.91 7.97 7.48
C GLU A 222 8.62 6.48 7.26
N SER A 223 9.05 5.68 8.24
CA SER A 223 8.96 4.23 8.18
C SER A 223 7.53 3.73 7.97
N ILE A 224 6.57 4.33 8.69
CA ILE A 224 5.15 3.98 8.60
C ILE A 224 4.57 4.10 7.17
N LYS A 225 5.16 4.95 6.33
CA LYS A 225 4.81 5.10 4.92
C LYS A 225 5.64 4.18 4.04
N SER A 226 6.95 4.06 4.33
CA SER A 226 7.90 3.30 3.53
C SER A 226 7.69 1.80 3.59
N VAL A 227 7.49 1.20 4.77
CA VAL A 227 7.43 -0.27 4.92
C VAL A 227 6.29 -0.93 4.13
N ARG A 228 5.30 -0.14 3.70
CA ARG A 228 4.19 -0.60 2.87
C ARG A 228 4.59 -0.84 1.41
N LEU A 229 5.76 -0.37 1.00
CA LEU A 229 6.33 -0.55 -0.35
C LEU A 229 7.31 -1.72 -0.42
N ARG A 230 7.54 -2.47 0.67
CA ARG A 230 8.40 -3.66 0.65
C ARG A 230 7.94 -4.62 -0.45
N ASP A 231 8.89 -5.06 -1.27
CA ASP A 231 8.66 -5.96 -2.40
C ASP A 231 7.73 -5.39 -3.48
N GLN A 232 7.53 -4.06 -3.50
CA GLN A 232 6.76 -3.34 -4.52
C GLN A 232 7.67 -2.43 -5.33
N ASP A 233 7.25 -2.12 -6.55
CA ASP A 233 7.86 -1.06 -7.33
C ASP A 233 7.52 0.31 -6.72
N ALA A 234 8.51 1.19 -6.65
CA ALA A 234 8.34 2.60 -6.34
C ALA A 234 8.90 3.44 -7.49
N THR A 235 8.22 4.55 -7.79
CA THR A 235 8.66 5.52 -8.81
C THR A 235 8.88 6.89 -8.19
N LEU A 236 10.07 7.46 -8.45
CA LEU A 236 10.40 8.84 -8.16
C LEU A 236 10.34 9.64 -9.46
N SER A 237 9.65 10.76 -9.46
CA SER A 237 9.59 11.69 -10.57
C SER A 237 9.70 13.13 -10.11
N ALA A 238 10.26 14.01 -10.94
CA ALA A 238 10.40 15.44 -10.65
C ALA A 238 10.53 16.25 -11.94
N THR A 239 10.12 17.50 -11.90
CA THR A 239 10.41 18.49 -12.94
C THR A 239 11.79 19.11 -12.66
N LEU A 240 12.73 18.94 -13.58
CA LEU A 240 14.13 19.37 -13.45
C LEU A 240 14.53 20.32 -14.57
N SER A 241 15.41 21.26 -14.25
CA SER A 241 16.17 22.05 -15.23
C SER A 241 17.52 22.46 -14.66
N VAL A 242 18.49 22.74 -15.53
CA VAL A 242 19.78 23.33 -15.15
C VAL A 242 19.82 24.81 -15.54
N THR A 243 20.59 25.62 -14.82
CA THR A 243 20.79 27.03 -15.20
C THR A 243 21.58 27.17 -16.50
N ASN A 244 22.43 26.19 -16.81
CA ASN A 244 23.26 26.11 -18.00
C ASN A 244 23.63 24.64 -18.27
N ALA A 245 23.82 24.27 -19.53
CA ALA A 245 24.28 22.95 -19.96
C ALA A 245 25.67 22.53 -19.43
N ARG A 246 26.43 23.42 -18.78
CA ARG A 246 27.68 23.07 -18.06
C ARG A 246 27.45 22.10 -16.90
N ILE A 247 26.25 22.07 -16.33
CA ILE A 247 25.83 20.96 -15.47
C ILE A 247 25.29 19.90 -16.41
N GLY A 248 26.17 19.01 -16.86
CA GLY A 248 25.88 18.00 -17.87
C GLY A 248 25.42 16.66 -17.30
N ASN A 249 25.54 16.45 -15.98
CA ASN A 249 25.25 15.17 -15.34
C ASN A 249 24.41 15.35 -14.08
N VAL A 250 23.09 15.23 -14.23
CA VAL A 250 22.14 15.21 -13.10
C VAL A 250 21.51 13.83 -13.03
N LYS A 251 21.45 13.28 -11.82
CA LYS A 251 20.92 11.94 -11.54
C LYS A 251 19.81 12.01 -10.49
N MET A 252 18.95 11.00 -10.48
CA MET A 252 17.96 10.80 -9.42
C MET A 252 17.94 9.35 -8.95
N ALA A 253 17.66 9.15 -7.67
CA ALA A 253 17.54 7.84 -7.09
C ALA A 253 16.52 7.78 -5.96
N ILE A 254 15.88 6.63 -5.87
CA ILE A 254 15.20 6.16 -4.66
C ILE A 254 16.27 5.44 -3.84
N VAL A 255 16.39 5.81 -2.57
CA VAL A 255 17.37 5.26 -1.64
C VAL A 255 16.62 4.60 -0.49
N GLU A 256 17.05 3.43 -0.07
CA GLU A 256 16.44 2.69 1.03
C GLU A 256 17.38 2.60 2.24
N TRP A 257 16.80 2.62 3.43
CA TRP A 257 17.51 2.44 4.71
C TRP A 257 17.03 1.19 5.42
N THR A 258 17.97 0.36 5.88
CA THR A 258 17.68 -0.90 6.59
C THR A 258 18.04 -0.88 8.07
N GLY A 259 18.61 0.22 8.57
CA GLY A 259 18.93 0.38 9.99
C GLY A 259 17.68 0.63 10.85
N THR A 260 17.84 1.18 12.06
CA THR A 260 16.70 1.46 12.95
C THR A 260 15.70 2.38 12.26
N ALA A 261 14.43 1.96 12.25
CA ALA A 261 13.34 2.73 11.67
C ALA A 261 13.34 4.16 12.22
N ASP A 262 13.19 5.12 11.31
CA ASP A 262 12.91 6.51 11.65
C ASP A 262 14.03 7.23 12.43
N ALA A 263 15.25 6.67 12.39
CA ALA A 263 16.46 7.15 13.05
C ALA A 263 17.64 7.30 12.04
N THR A 264 17.37 7.92 10.90
CA THR A 264 18.31 8.12 9.78
C THR A 264 19.28 9.29 10.03
N THR A 265 20.01 9.26 11.12
CA THR A 265 20.79 10.41 11.59
C THR A 265 22.21 10.41 11.03
N SER A 266 22.38 10.70 9.74
CA SER A 266 23.67 11.04 9.08
C SER A 266 23.44 11.40 7.60
N ASP A 267 24.48 11.95 6.96
CA ASP A 267 24.60 12.03 5.51
C ASP A 267 24.44 10.60 4.90
N PRO A 268 23.59 10.39 3.87
CA PRO A 268 23.50 9.11 3.18
C PRO A 268 24.73 8.77 2.33
N VAL A 269 25.60 9.73 1.96
CA VAL A 269 26.77 9.55 1.11
C VAL A 269 28.04 9.41 1.95
N SER A 270 28.83 8.36 1.68
CA SER A 270 30.15 8.15 2.30
C SER A 270 31.29 8.66 1.43
N SER A 271 31.09 8.69 0.11
CA SER A 271 32.06 9.19 -0.85
C SER A 271 31.38 9.52 -2.18
N TRP A 272 31.68 10.71 -2.71
CA TRP A 272 31.13 11.22 -3.96
C TRP A 272 31.82 10.72 -5.23
N GLY A 273 32.98 10.08 -5.10
CA GLY A 273 33.75 9.52 -6.21
C GLY A 273 34.20 10.55 -7.27
N ALA A 274 34.73 10.05 -8.38
CA ALA A 274 35.11 10.88 -9.53
C ALA A 274 33.88 11.31 -10.34
N ASP A 275 34.03 12.33 -11.18
CA ASP A 275 32.98 12.77 -12.12
C ASP A 275 32.40 11.59 -12.93
N GLY A 276 31.09 11.57 -13.13
CA GLY A 276 30.37 10.48 -13.79
C GLY A 276 30.08 9.25 -12.92
N THR A 277 30.72 9.12 -11.75
CA THR A 277 30.59 7.97 -10.86
C THR A 277 29.49 8.20 -9.84
N THR A 278 28.53 7.27 -9.77
CA THR A 278 27.49 7.27 -8.74
C THR A 278 28.12 7.19 -7.34
N PRO A 279 27.68 8.01 -6.37
CA PRO A 279 28.29 8.07 -5.04
C PRO A 279 28.16 6.74 -4.29
N THR A 280 29.11 6.47 -3.41
CA THR A 280 29.03 5.37 -2.44
C THR A 280 28.23 5.82 -1.24
N LEU A 281 27.23 5.04 -0.85
CA LEU A 281 26.37 5.35 0.29
C LEU A 281 26.98 4.86 1.61
N ASN A 282 26.58 5.49 2.72
CA ASN A 282 26.92 5.05 4.08
C ASN A 282 26.24 3.72 4.42
N ALA A 283 26.69 3.08 5.51
CA ALA A 283 26.13 1.80 5.97
C ALA A 283 24.60 1.88 6.14
N ASN A 284 23.92 0.76 5.81
CA ASN A 284 22.48 0.58 5.79
C ASN A 284 21.71 1.35 4.70
N TRP A 285 22.36 2.20 3.91
CA TRP A 285 21.77 2.83 2.73
C TRP A 285 22.11 2.06 1.45
N SER A 286 21.12 1.85 0.59
CA SER A 286 21.27 1.25 -0.74
C SER A 286 20.40 1.97 -1.78
N PHE A 287 20.82 1.96 -3.04
CA PHE A 287 19.98 2.45 -4.14
C PHE A 287 18.95 1.40 -4.54
N VAL A 288 17.70 1.82 -4.72
CA VAL A 288 16.59 0.97 -5.20
C VAL A 288 16.59 0.87 -6.73
N ASN A 289 16.89 1.97 -7.41
CA ASN A 289 17.08 2.00 -8.87
C ASN A 289 18.57 2.11 -9.23
N THR A 290 18.94 1.82 -10.48
CA THR A 290 20.29 2.10 -11.00
C THR A 290 20.37 3.57 -11.45
N PRO A 291 21.11 4.46 -10.77
CA PRO A 291 21.13 5.86 -11.14
C PRO A 291 21.96 6.10 -12.41
N ALA A 292 21.43 6.89 -13.33
CA ALA A 292 22.06 7.25 -14.59
C ALA A 292 21.83 8.74 -14.91
N ASN A 293 22.67 9.32 -15.78
CA ASN A 293 22.52 10.70 -16.21
C ASN A 293 21.18 10.88 -16.94
N LEU A 294 20.37 11.82 -16.46
CA LEU A 294 19.07 12.16 -17.02
C LEU A 294 19.15 13.08 -18.24
N ASN A 295 20.34 13.63 -18.54
CA ASN A 295 20.55 14.62 -19.60
C ASN A 295 19.62 15.84 -19.42
N VAL A 296 19.59 16.38 -18.19
CA VAL A 296 18.76 17.55 -17.85
C VAL A 296 19.20 18.76 -18.67
N THR A 297 18.23 19.50 -19.20
CA THR A 297 18.47 20.69 -20.02
C THR A 297 18.01 21.97 -19.32
N THR A 298 18.20 23.12 -19.95
CA THR A 298 17.72 24.41 -19.43
C THR A 298 16.20 24.56 -19.46
N THR A 299 15.50 23.67 -20.16
CA THR A 299 14.03 23.66 -20.23
C THR A 299 13.46 22.74 -19.14
N PRO A 300 12.62 23.25 -18.22
CA PRO A 300 11.95 22.43 -17.22
C PRO A 300 11.23 21.24 -17.86
N THR A 301 11.66 20.04 -17.49
CA THR A 301 11.15 18.77 -18.05
C THR A 301 10.94 17.77 -16.93
N ARG A 302 9.91 16.93 -17.03
CA ARG A 302 9.65 15.86 -16.05
C ARG A 302 10.52 14.63 -16.35
N TYR A 303 11.20 14.14 -15.33
CA TYR A 303 12.03 12.94 -15.38
C TYR A 303 11.56 11.95 -14.32
N SER A 304 11.83 10.65 -14.54
CA SER A 304 11.47 9.61 -13.58
C SER A 304 12.44 8.43 -13.55
N VAL A 305 12.46 7.75 -12.41
CA VAL A 305 13.13 6.47 -12.19
C VAL A 305 12.24 5.55 -11.36
N THR A 306 12.33 4.26 -11.65
CA THR A 306 11.56 3.20 -10.97
C THR A 306 12.50 2.10 -10.50
N GLY A 307 12.19 1.47 -9.38
CA GLY A 307 12.86 0.26 -8.92
C GLY A 307 12.03 -0.49 -7.88
N THR A 308 12.37 -1.77 -7.70
CA THR A 308 11.71 -2.64 -6.72
C THR A 308 12.35 -2.46 -5.35
N VAL A 309 11.55 -2.06 -4.37
CA VAL A 309 11.97 -1.76 -3.00
C VAL A 309 12.25 -3.05 -2.23
N GLY A 310 13.35 -3.09 -1.46
CA GLY A 310 13.74 -4.27 -0.71
C GLY A 310 12.74 -4.69 0.39
N SER A 311 12.70 -5.98 0.72
CA SER A 311 11.82 -6.53 1.78
C SER A 311 12.17 -6.08 3.20
N SER A 312 13.42 -5.66 3.44
CA SER A 312 13.92 -5.30 4.78
C SER A 312 13.93 -3.80 5.07
N ILE A 313 13.41 -2.97 4.16
CA ILE A 313 13.54 -1.52 4.28
C ILE A 313 12.77 -0.98 5.49
N ASN A 314 13.36 -0.04 6.20
CA ASN A 314 12.72 0.68 7.29
C ASN A 314 12.37 2.11 6.88
N ASN A 315 13.14 2.76 6.00
CA ASN A 315 12.79 4.06 5.44
C ASN A 315 13.14 4.09 3.94
N LEU A 316 12.40 4.90 3.19
CA LEU A 316 12.79 5.32 1.83
C LEU A 316 13.26 6.77 1.89
N ALA A 317 14.01 7.17 0.88
CA ALA A 317 14.41 8.55 0.66
C ALA A 317 14.51 8.83 -0.83
N LEU A 318 14.43 10.10 -1.19
CA LEU A 318 14.80 10.58 -2.52
C LEU A 318 16.19 11.21 -2.48
N LEU A 319 16.95 11.06 -3.55
CA LEU A 319 18.18 11.81 -3.79
C LEU A 319 18.21 12.29 -5.25
N ILE A 320 18.30 13.60 -5.46
CA ILE A 320 18.47 14.20 -6.80
C ILE A 320 19.70 15.09 -6.74
N TRP A 321 20.71 14.84 -7.57
CA TRP A 321 22.01 15.48 -7.43
C TRP A 321 22.69 15.79 -8.75
N ASN A 322 23.57 16.79 -8.70
CA ASN A 322 24.60 17.04 -9.70
C ASN A 322 25.80 16.12 -9.47
N ASP A 323 26.18 15.38 -10.50
CA ASP A 323 27.31 14.47 -10.54
C ASP A 323 28.44 14.98 -11.46
N ASP A 324 28.36 16.23 -11.90
CA ASP A 324 29.33 16.92 -12.77
C ASP A 324 30.27 17.80 -11.93
N LYS A 325 31.57 17.82 -12.24
CA LYS A 325 32.56 18.74 -11.62
C LYS A 325 33.09 19.80 -12.57
N SER A 326 32.54 19.91 -13.77
CA SER A 326 33.01 20.78 -14.86
C SER A 326 32.24 22.12 -14.95
N TYR A 327 31.37 22.40 -13.98
CA TYR A 327 30.54 23.59 -13.92
C TYR A 327 31.25 24.77 -13.24
N THR A 328 30.69 25.97 -13.31
CA THR A 328 31.24 27.17 -12.66
C THR A 328 30.42 27.56 -11.43
N ALA A 329 31.07 28.16 -10.44
CA ALA A 329 30.42 28.72 -9.25
C ALA A 329 29.23 29.61 -9.65
N GLY A 330 28.07 29.37 -9.03
CA GLY A 330 26.81 30.03 -9.35
C GLY A 330 25.93 29.28 -10.35
N ASP A 331 26.42 28.22 -11.00
CA ASP A 331 25.59 27.27 -11.73
C ASP A 331 24.80 26.39 -10.73
N GLY A 332 23.62 25.94 -11.16
CA GLY A 332 22.75 25.13 -10.32
C GLY A 332 21.70 24.39 -11.11
N PHE A 333 20.92 23.57 -10.42
CA PHE A 333 19.76 22.90 -10.97
C PHE A 333 18.53 23.20 -10.12
N ASN A 334 17.40 23.32 -10.81
CA ASN A 334 16.08 23.53 -10.23
C ASN A 334 15.35 22.19 -10.12
N VAL A 335 14.56 22.06 -9.06
CA VAL A 335 13.74 20.88 -8.77
C VAL A 335 12.36 21.36 -8.32
N THR A 336 11.31 20.79 -8.88
CA THR A 336 9.92 21.00 -8.45
C THR A 336 9.07 19.78 -8.78
N ASP A 337 7.82 19.77 -8.32
CA ASP A 337 6.81 18.76 -8.64
C ASP A 337 7.28 17.32 -8.34
N ILE A 338 8.00 17.17 -7.23
CA ILE A 338 8.58 15.90 -6.80
C ILE A 338 7.45 14.96 -6.41
N ASP A 339 7.39 13.76 -6.98
CA ASP A 339 6.43 12.71 -6.63
C ASP A 339 7.16 11.39 -6.40
N LEU A 340 6.97 10.81 -5.22
CA LEU A 340 7.41 9.46 -4.88
C LEU A 340 6.19 8.64 -4.49
N HIS A 341 5.90 7.58 -5.24
CA HIS A 341 4.69 6.77 -5.06
C HIS A 341 4.91 5.31 -5.46
N ALA A 342 3.93 4.46 -5.14
CA ALA A 342 3.95 3.03 -5.49
C ALA A 342 3.58 2.81 -6.97
N GLY A 343 4.20 1.83 -7.61
CA GLY A 343 3.93 1.44 -8.99
C GLY A 343 4.66 2.30 -10.02
N GLN A 344 4.07 2.42 -11.21
CA GLN A 344 4.67 3.02 -12.39
C GLN A 344 4.51 4.54 -12.45
N GLU A 345 5.21 5.19 -13.39
CA GLU A 345 5.13 6.64 -13.64
C GLU A 345 3.68 7.12 -13.85
N ARG A 346 3.40 8.30 -13.32
CA ARG A 346 2.09 8.96 -13.45
C ARG A 346 2.24 10.47 -13.58
N SER A 347 1.16 11.13 -13.99
CA SER A 347 1.08 12.60 -13.97
C SER A 347 1.15 13.12 -12.54
N TYR A 348 1.89 14.22 -12.36
CA TYR A 348 1.99 14.90 -11.07
C TYR A 348 0.61 15.31 -10.53
N ARG A 349 0.42 15.13 -9.23
CA ARG A 349 -0.78 15.51 -8.50
C ARG A 349 -0.39 16.54 -7.44
N PRO A 350 -0.68 17.83 -7.67
CA PRO A 350 -0.42 18.87 -6.68
C PRO A 350 -1.13 18.54 -5.37
N ILE A 351 -0.44 18.78 -4.25
CA ILE A 351 -1.02 18.67 -2.91
C ILE A 351 -1.51 20.07 -2.51
N ASP A 352 -2.70 20.15 -1.92
CA ASP A 352 -3.19 21.40 -1.34
C ASP A 352 -2.21 21.93 -0.28
N ILE A 353 -1.88 23.22 -0.35
CA ILE A 353 -0.85 23.83 0.50
C ILE A 353 -1.18 23.71 2.00
N ALA A 354 -2.46 23.74 2.39
CA ALA A 354 -2.83 23.58 3.79
C ALA A 354 -2.68 22.11 4.25
N ALA A 355 -3.00 21.15 3.38
CA ALA A 355 -2.75 19.74 3.64
C ALA A 355 -1.24 19.45 3.76
N ASP A 356 -0.41 20.09 2.93
CA ASP A 356 1.04 19.93 2.97
C ASP A 356 1.68 20.64 4.16
N MET A 357 1.17 21.82 4.55
CA MET A 357 1.57 22.52 5.78
C MET A 357 1.38 21.63 7.02
N ASN A 358 0.25 20.92 7.11
CA ASN A 358 0.04 19.95 8.18
C ASN A 358 1.09 18.82 8.13
N LYS A 359 1.57 18.39 6.96
CA LYS A 359 2.66 17.41 6.89
C LYS A 359 3.98 18.01 7.37
N VAL A 360 4.32 19.23 6.95
CA VAL A 360 5.56 19.92 7.34
C VAL A 360 5.61 20.19 8.84
N LEU A 361 4.52 20.68 9.42
CA LEU A 361 4.39 20.96 10.85
C LEU A 361 4.64 19.72 11.72
N ARG A 362 4.43 18.50 11.21
CA ARG A 362 4.77 17.26 11.93
C ARG A 362 6.28 17.04 12.08
N TYR A 363 7.11 17.67 11.24
CA TYR A 363 8.58 17.61 11.30
C TYR A 363 9.21 18.83 11.95
N SER A 364 8.69 20.01 11.65
CA SER A 364 9.22 21.28 12.16
C SER A 364 8.11 22.29 12.28
N GLU A 365 7.99 22.96 13.43
CA GLU A 365 6.99 24.01 13.64
C GLU A 365 7.63 25.19 14.37
N PRO A 366 7.43 26.42 13.87
CA PRO A 366 7.78 27.61 14.62
C PRO A 366 6.70 27.88 15.67
N LEU A 367 7.11 28.00 16.93
CA LEU A 367 6.30 28.58 17.97
C LEU A 367 6.55 30.08 18.02
N TYR A 368 5.46 30.83 17.88
CA TYR A 368 5.43 32.26 18.08
C TYR A 368 4.62 32.56 19.33
N SER A 369 5.03 33.62 20.03
CA SER A 369 4.22 34.24 21.07
C SER A 369 3.65 33.30 22.15
N VAL A 370 4.52 32.71 22.97
CA VAL A 370 4.11 31.80 24.06
C VAL A 370 3.89 32.56 25.37
N VAL A 371 2.97 32.07 26.20
CA VAL A 371 2.79 32.58 27.57
C VAL A 371 3.81 31.92 28.49
N ALA A 372 4.44 32.72 29.35
CA ALA A 372 5.43 32.28 30.31
C ALA A 372 5.08 32.76 31.73
N SER A 373 5.44 31.98 32.73
CA SER A 373 5.40 32.36 34.15
C SER A 373 6.82 32.63 34.65
N CYS A 374 7.08 33.85 35.15
CA CYS A 374 8.39 34.19 35.68
C CYS A 374 8.58 33.55 37.06
N TYR A 375 9.63 32.77 37.25
CA TYR A 375 9.94 32.15 38.54
C TYR A 375 10.82 33.02 39.43
N ASN A 376 11.78 33.70 38.82
CA ASN A 376 12.69 34.61 39.50
C ASN A 376 13.07 35.74 38.55
N THR A 377 14.15 36.47 38.83
CA THR A 377 14.58 37.63 38.04
C THR A 377 15.25 37.28 36.71
N THR A 378 15.61 36.02 36.48
CA THR A 378 16.36 35.53 35.31
C THR A 378 15.71 34.36 34.57
N LEU A 379 14.67 33.75 35.14
CA LEU A 379 14.03 32.53 34.62
C LEU A 379 12.51 32.72 34.40
N GLY A 380 12.05 32.42 33.19
CA GLY A 380 10.63 32.25 32.87
C GLY A 380 10.34 30.83 32.41
N LEU A 381 9.31 30.19 32.94
CA LEU A 381 8.85 28.88 32.48
C LEU A 381 7.76 29.04 31.43
N VAL A 382 7.90 28.27 30.36
CA VAL A 382 6.90 28.15 29.31
C VAL A 382 6.31 26.75 29.34
N ALA A 383 5.01 26.66 29.07
CA ALA A 383 4.37 25.45 28.61
C ALA A 383 3.64 25.77 27.29
N ALA A 384 3.83 24.92 26.29
CA ALA A 384 3.19 25.09 24.98
C ALA A 384 2.69 23.76 24.44
N THR A 385 1.70 23.86 23.56
CA THR A 385 1.23 22.77 22.71
C THR A 385 1.64 23.04 21.27
N TRP A 386 1.80 21.98 20.50
CA TRP A 386 2.16 22.04 19.09
C TRP A 386 1.48 20.90 18.34
N GLN A 387 1.56 20.92 17.02
CA GLN A 387 1.06 19.83 16.21
C GLN A 387 1.80 18.53 16.54
N ALA A 388 1.06 17.43 16.65
CA ALA A 388 1.60 16.11 16.96
C ALA A 388 2.84 15.78 16.11
N LYS A 389 3.99 15.66 16.78
CA LYS A 389 5.30 15.36 16.20
C LYS A 389 5.46 13.86 15.98
N ARG A 390 6.37 13.49 15.06
CA ARG A 390 6.67 12.07 14.78
C ARG A 390 7.38 11.35 15.92
N THR A 391 8.24 12.08 16.63
CA THR A 391 8.95 11.61 17.83
C THR A 391 8.92 12.71 18.89
N THR A 392 9.43 12.42 20.08
CA THR A 392 9.70 13.48 21.06
C THR A 392 10.56 14.56 20.40
N PRO A 393 10.10 15.83 20.35
CA PRO A 393 10.80 16.87 19.64
C PRO A 393 11.97 17.44 20.45
N SER A 394 12.91 18.06 19.74
CA SER A 394 13.87 19.00 20.29
C SER A 394 13.38 20.44 20.12
N LEU A 395 13.88 21.33 20.97
CA LEU A 395 13.60 22.76 20.92
C LEU A 395 14.89 23.51 20.57
N ALA A 396 14.79 24.48 19.67
CA ALA A 396 15.88 25.40 19.36
C ALA A 396 15.38 26.84 19.33
N LEU A 397 16.10 27.74 19.99
CA LEU A 397 15.85 29.17 19.86
C LEU A 397 16.43 29.63 18.52
N VAL A 398 15.56 29.96 17.57
CA VAL A 398 15.95 30.41 16.23
C VAL A 398 16.21 31.91 16.25
N THR A 399 15.25 32.68 16.78
CA THR A 399 15.36 34.13 16.92
C THR A 399 15.03 34.52 18.36
N ALA A 400 15.94 35.25 19.00
CA ALA A 400 15.75 35.75 20.36
C ALA A 400 14.57 36.73 20.42
N GLY A 401 13.52 36.35 21.14
CA GLY A 401 12.42 37.24 21.50
C GLY A 401 12.59 37.81 22.92
N ALA A 402 11.60 38.56 23.38
CA ALA A 402 11.60 39.12 24.73
C ALA A 402 10.37 38.70 25.54
N LEU A 403 10.55 38.48 26.83
CA LEU A 403 9.47 38.29 27.80
C LEU A 403 8.92 39.66 28.21
N ILE A 404 7.71 39.97 27.76
CA ILE A 404 7.07 41.29 27.95
C ILE A 404 6.04 41.22 29.09
N GLY A 405 6.14 42.15 30.03
CA GLY A 405 5.21 42.35 31.16
C GLY A 405 4.90 43.83 31.42
N ASN A 406 4.12 44.14 32.47
CA ASN A 406 3.62 45.50 32.75
C ASN A 406 4.75 46.50 33.08
N GLY A 407 5.35 47.10 32.04
CA GLY A 407 6.39 48.13 32.11
C GLY A 407 7.85 47.66 31.95
N THR A 408 8.11 46.36 31.77
CA THR A 408 9.48 45.82 31.58
C THR A 408 9.53 44.75 30.50
N SER A 409 10.65 44.66 29.79
CA SER A 409 10.92 43.66 28.76
C SER A 409 12.33 43.10 28.95
N SER A 410 12.49 41.78 28.91
CA SER A 410 13.79 41.12 29.02
C SER A 410 14.00 40.14 27.87
N THR A 411 15.10 40.33 27.12
CA THR A 411 15.47 39.47 25.99
C THR A 411 15.86 38.07 26.46
N VAL A 412 15.31 37.06 25.80
CA VAL A 412 15.64 35.66 26.02
C VAL A 412 16.96 35.33 25.36
N THR A 413 17.87 34.77 26.14
CA THR A 413 19.25 34.47 25.76
C THR A 413 19.44 32.99 25.41
N SER A 414 18.63 32.10 26.02
CA SER A 414 18.65 30.67 25.75
C SER A 414 17.38 30.01 26.27
N ILE A 415 17.17 28.77 25.84
CA ILE A 415 16.17 27.85 26.38
C ILE A 415 16.88 26.68 27.07
N ALA A 416 16.30 26.15 28.15
CA ALA A 416 16.91 25.09 28.95
C ALA A 416 15.84 24.19 29.60
N ASN A 417 16.29 23.10 30.23
CA ASN A 417 15.47 22.22 31.07
C ASN A 417 14.13 21.82 30.43
N PRO A 418 14.13 21.19 29.24
CA PRO A 418 12.90 20.65 28.68
C PRO A 418 12.33 19.57 29.62
N VAL A 419 11.10 19.75 30.08
CA VAL A 419 10.37 18.83 30.98
C VAL A 419 9.06 18.40 30.33
N GLY A 420 8.77 17.10 30.41
CA GLY A 420 7.52 16.54 29.91
C GLY A 420 7.34 16.71 28.39
N MET A 421 8.44 16.71 27.63
CA MET A 421 8.38 16.79 26.16
C MET A 421 7.67 15.57 25.60
N GLY A 422 6.44 15.78 25.15
CA GLY A 422 5.63 14.80 24.44
C GLY A 422 5.42 15.19 22.98
N PRO A 423 4.76 14.31 22.20
CA PRO A 423 4.49 14.58 20.79
C PRO A 423 3.65 15.84 20.54
N THR A 424 2.82 16.28 21.49
CA THR A 424 1.86 17.39 21.31
C THR A 424 2.10 18.60 22.20
N GLY A 425 3.13 18.56 23.06
CA GLY A 425 3.42 19.66 23.96
C GLY A 425 4.47 19.35 25.01
N GLY A 426 4.76 20.36 25.82
CA GLY A 426 5.49 20.24 27.07
C GLY A 426 6.04 21.60 27.51
N SER A 427 7.03 21.57 28.39
CA SER A 427 7.52 22.76 29.09
C SER A 427 9.04 22.91 29.07
N TRP A 428 9.53 24.14 29.19
CA TRP A 428 10.95 24.47 29.23
C TRP A 428 11.18 25.84 29.87
N ASP A 429 12.42 26.07 30.28
CA ASP A 429 12.86 27.34 30.82
C ASP A 429 13.37 28.28 29.72
N MET A 430 13.05 29.56 29.85
CA MET A 430 13.61 30.67 29.09
C MET A 430 14.51 31.51 30.00
N ASN A 431 15.80 31.56 29.67
CA ASN A 431 16.78 32.33 30.42
C ASN A 431 16.86 33.76 29.89
N VAL A 432 16.83 34.73 30.79
CA VAL A 432 17.15 36.14 30.49
C VAL A 432 18.28 36.62 31.39
N ALA A 433 18.96 37.69 30.99
CA ALA A 433 20.06 38.24 31.79
C ALA A 433 19.62 38.73 33.18
N SER A 434 18.52 39.49 33.25
CA SER A 434 17.83 39.93 34.48
C SER A 434 16.56 40.72 34.11
N GLY A 435 15.79 41.20 35.10
CA GLY A 435 14.66 42.11 34.91
C GLY A 435 13.27 41.48 34.94
N LEU A 436 13.17 40.18 35.24
CA LEU A 436 11.90 39.53 35.50
C LEU A 436 11.43 39.75 36.95
N THR A 437 10.16 39.44 37.21
CA THR A 437 9.54 39.53 38.53
C THR A 437 8.86 38.21 38.82
N ALA A 438 9.23 37.54 39.91
CA ALA A 438 8.67 36.25 40.30
C ALA A 438 7.13 36.31 40.42
N GLY A 439 6.46 35.28 39.92
CA GLY A 439 5.00 35.16 39.94
C GLY A 439 4.26 35.95 38.85
N HIS A 440 4.95 36.77 38.06
CA HIS A 440 4.30 37.52 36.97
C HIS A 440 4.19 36.66 35.71
N ALA A 441 2.99 36.62 35.13
CA ALA A 441 2.80 36.12 33.78
C ALA A 441 3.36 37.14 32.76
N ARG A 442 4.14 36.67 31.81
CA ARG A 442 4.66 37.45 30.68
C ARG A 442 4.31 36.74 29.39
N THR A 443 4.14 37.51 28.33
CA THR A 443 4.07 36.93 26.98
C THR A 443 5.43 37.08 26.35
N TRP A 444 6.02 35.97 25.92
CA TRP A 444 7.17 36.03 25.04
C TRP A 444 6.72 36.52 23.67
N ARG A 445 7.42 37.45 23.02
CA ARG A 445 7.08 37.96 21.68
C ARG A 445 8.34 38.25 20.86
N ASN A 446 8.14 38.43 19.56
CA ASN A 446 9.19 38.84 18.60
C ASN A 446 10.38 37.89 18.54
N GLY A 447 10.15 36.61 18.85
CA GLY A 447 11.13 35.55 18.71
C GLY A 447 10.49 34.31 18.10
N VAL A 448 11.33 33.35 17.74
CA VAL A 448 10.94 32.08 17.12
C VAL A 448 11.66 30.93 17.82
N ILE A 449 10.88 29.94 18.28
CA ILE A 449 11.39 28.66 18.75
C ILE A 449 11.01 27.61 17.73
N ALA A 450 11.97 26.85 17.25
CA ALA A 450 11.71 25.67 16.43
C ALA A 450 11.40 24.47 17.35
N VAL A 451 10.27 23.81 17.10
CA VAL A 451 9.94 22.50 17.66
C VAL A 451 10.15 21.47 16.55
N THR A 452 11.20 20.68 16.66
CA THR A 452 11.65 19.82 15.55
C THR A 452 11.69 18.35 15.93
N SER A 453 11.28 17.49 15.01
CA SER A 453 11.39 16.03 15.10
C SER A 453 11.87 15.44 13.77
N ARG A 454 12.74 16.18 13.06
CA ARG A 454 13.26 15.85 11.72
C ARG A 454 14.03 14.51 11.71
N LEU A 455 14.17 13.93 10.51
CA LEU A 455 14.67 12.57 10.23
C LEU A 455 16.15 12.48 9.88
#